data_AF-A0A814WUI0-F1
#
_entry.id   AF-A0A814WUI0-F1
#
_cell.length_a   1.000
_cell.length_b   1.000
_cell.length_c   1.000
_cell.angle_alpha   90.00
_cell.angle_beta   90.00
_cell.angle_gamma   90.00
#
_symmetry.space_group_name_H-M   'P 1'
#
loop_
_entity.id
_entity.type
_entity.pdbx_description
1 polymer ?
#
loop_
_entity_poly.entity_id
_entity_poly.type
_entity_poly.pdbx_seq_one_letter_code
_entity_poly.pdbx_strand_id
1 'polypeptide(L)'
;MSLQVRFITILDKYSISDTTLVISSSSKNSRLESILKGLLQPTVSSNDLSRLSFVFSCFNQLIRSSLEEHIREKDESLLEAVWFPNDE
;
A
#
# COMPACT_ATOMS: atom_id res chain seq x y z
N MET A 1 -5.37 -9.66 -13.82
CA MET A 1 -6.63 -9.09 -13.31
C MET A 1 -6.34 -7.70 -12.76
N SER A 2 -7.32 -6.80 -12.65
CA SER A 2 -7.13 -5.50 -11.99
C SER A 2 -7.89 -5.49 -10.67
N LEU A 3 -7.32 -4.87 -9.64
CA LEU A 3 -7.84 -4.83 -8.29
C LEU A 3 -8.06 -3.39 -7.86
N GLN A 4 -9.16 -3.16 -7.14
CA GLN A 4 -9.42 -1.89 -6.48
C GLN A 4 -8.79 -1.92 -5.09
N VAL A 5 -7.94 -0.95 -4.82
CA VAL A 5 -7.16 -0.85 -3.58
C VAL A 5 -7.32 0.52 -2.96
N ARG A 6 -7.55 0.53 -1.64
CA ARG A 6 -7.49 1.72 -0.80
C ARG A 6 -6.30 1.61 0.13
N PHE A 7 -5.54 2.69 0.23
CA PHE A 7 -4.42 2.78 1.16
C PHE A 7 -4.90 3.41 2.46
N ILE A 8 -4.70 2.70 3.56
CA ILE A 8 -5.12 3.13 4.89
C ILE A 8 -3.88 3.16 5.79
N THR A 9 -3.77 4.17 6.65
CA THR A 9 -2.70 4.25 7.64
C THR A 9 -3.27 4.63 8.99
N ILE A 10 -2.61 4.16 10.04
CA ILE A 10 -2.87 4.61 11.40
C ILE A 10 -2.00 5.82 11.79
N LEU A 11 -1.04 6.18 10.94
CA LEU A 11 -0.10 7.27 11.20
C LEU A 11 -0.55 8.55 10.52
N ASP A 12 -1.09 9.47 11.33
CA ASP A 12 -1.69 10.71 10.85
C ASP A 12 -0.72 11.57 10.01
N LYS A 13 0.58 11.58 10.37
CA LYS A 13 1.64 12.29 9.64
C LYS A 13 1.81 11.85 8.18
N TYR A 14 1.24 10.72 7.82
CA TYR A 14 1.27 10.18 6.47
C TYR A 14 -0.12 9.87 5.92
N SER A 15 -1.15 10.51 6.47
CA SER A 15 -2.49 10.46 5.93
C SER A 15 -2.50 10.94 4.48
N ILE A 16 -3.17 10.17 3.63
CA ILE A 16 -3.44 10.52 2.23
C ILE A 16 -4.95 10.62 2.03
N SER A 17 -5.37 11.31 0.98
CA SER A 17 -6.79 11.39 0.61
C SER A 17 -7.37 9.99 0.40
N ASP A 18 -8.53 9.71 1.00
CA ASP A 18 -9.24 8.43 0.86
C ASP A 18 -9.69 8.22 -0.60
N THR A 19 -8.82 7.55 -1.37
CA THR A 19 -8.95 7.40 -2.81
C THR A 19 -8.81 5.93 -3.17
N THR A 20 -9.79 5.41 -3.92
CA THR A 20 -9.72 4.06 -4.50
C THR A 20 -8.88 4.09 -5.77
N LEU A 21 -7.85 3.24 -5.83
CA LEU A 21 -6.96 3.12 -6.97
C LEU A 21 -7.11 1.75 -7.63
N VAL A 22 -7.01 1.72 -8.96
CA VAL A 22 -7.01 0.48 -9.73
C VAL A 22 -5.57 0.09 -10.03
N ILE A 23 -5.14 -1.07 -9.56
CA ILE A 23 -3.78 -1.59 -9.77
C ILE A 23 -3.80 -3.02 -10.31
N SER A 24 -2.70 -3.44 -10.93
CA SER A 24 -2.57 -4.81 -11.44
C SER A 24 -2.54 -5.81 -10.29
N SER A 25 -3.25 -6.94 -10.43
CA SER A 25 -3.20 -8.07 -9.48
C SER A 25 -1.80 -8.65 -9.32
N SER A 26 -0.98 -8.58 -10.36
CA SER A 26 0.43 -9.01 -10.32
C SER A 26 1.35 -8.05 -9.54
N SER A 27 0.83 -6.94 -9.01
CA SER A 27 1.64 -5.97 -8.27
C SER A 27 2.19 -6.58 -6.98
N LYS A 28 3.44 -6.21 -6.67
CA LYS A 28 4.14 -6.55 -5.41
C LYS A 28 4.29 -5.30 -4.54
N ASN A 29 4.76 -5.47 -3.31
CA ASN A 29 5.00 -4.36 -2.37
C ASN A 29 5.84 -3.22 -2.96
N SER A 30 6.85 -3.50 -3.78
CA SER A 30 7.66 -2.45 -4.41
C SER A 30 6.84 -1.50 -5.30
N ARG A 31 5.82 -2.05 -5.98
CA ARG A 31 4.90 -1.24 -6.79
C ARG A 31 3.95 -0.45 -5.93
N LEU A 32 3.40 -1.06 -4.87
CA LEU A 32 2.56 -0.37 -3.88
C LEU A 32 3.29 0.79 -3.22
N GLU A 33 4.54 0.56 -2.83
CA GLU A 33 5.42 1.57 -2.24
C GLU A 33 5.64 2.73 -3.20
N SER A 34 5.93 2.44 -4.47
CA SER A 34 6.12 3.48 -5.48
C SER A 34 4.87 4.35 -5.65
N ILE A 35 3.68 3.73 -5.61
CA ILE A 35 2.39 4.44 -5.70
C ILE A 35 2.20 5.31 -4.45
N LEU A 36 2.37 4.74 -3.27
CA LEU A 36 2.19 5.45 -2.00
C LEU A 36 3.15 6.64 -1.87
N LYS A 37 4.43 6.46 -2.22
CA LYS A 37 5.42 7.55 -2.25
C LYS A 37 4.99 8.67 -3.21
N GLY A 38 4.42 8.33 -4.37
CA GLY A 38 3.86 9.31 -5.29
C GLY A 38 2.67 10.09 -4.70
N LEU A 39 1.81 9.44 -3.92
CA LEU A 39 0.69 10.09 -3.23
C LEU A 39 1.14 10.99 -2.06
N LEU A 40 2.28 10.66 -1.44
CA LEU A 40 2.83 11.42 -0.32
C LEU A 40 3.74 12.57 -0.73
N GLN A 41 4.28 12.60 -1.96
CA GLN A 41 5.12 13.70 -2.46
C GLN A 41 4.56 15.12 -2.22
N PRO A 42 3.25 15.40 -2.39
CA PRO A 42 2.73 16.74 -2.10
C PRO A 42 2.72 17.10 -0.61
N THR A 43 2.78 16.12 0.29
CA THR A 43 2.60 16.31 1.74
C THR A 43 3.90 16.12 2.52
N VAL A 44 4.83 15.30 2.01
CA VAL A 44 6.06 14.90 2.68
C VAL A 44 7.25 15.18 1.77
N SER A 45 8.31 15.76 2.33
CA SER A 45 9.54 16.06 1.59
C SER A 45 10.13 14.81 0.96
N SER A 46 10.65 14.94 -0.26
CA SER A 46 11.28 13.83 -1.00
C SER A 46 12.43 13.16 -0.23
N ASN A 47 13.18 13.92 0.59
CA ASN A 47 14.25 13.38 1.43
C ASN A 47 13.71 12.43 2.51
N ASP A 48 12.60 12.78 3.15
CA ASP A 48 11.98 11.93 4.17
C ASP A 48 11.38 10.68 3.52
N LEU A 49 10.69 10.83 2.38
CA LEU A 49 10.15 9.70 1.62
C LEU A 49 11.21 8.71 1.16
N SER A 50 12.41 9.18 0.82
CA SER A 50 13.52 8.32 0.37
C SER A 50 14.05 7.41 1.48
N ARG A 51 13.87 7.80 2.75
CA ARG A 51 14.34 7.06 3.94
C ARG A 51 13.29 6.11 4.50
N LEU A 52 12.03 6.27 4.08
CA LEU A 52 10.93 5.45 4.55
C LEU A 52 10.80 4.18 3.71
N SER A 53 10.70 3.05 4.42
CA SER A 53 10.30 1.75 3.88
C SER A 53 8.89 1.45 4.35
N PHE A 54 8.04 1.00 3.44
CA PHE A 54 6.62 0.77 3.73
C PHE A 54 6.30 -0.72 3.71
N VAL A 55 5.72 -1.21 4.79
CA VAL A 55 5.18 -2.56 4.86
C VAL A 55 3.67 -2.49 4.62
N PHE A 56 3.13 -3.34 3.75
CA PHE A 56 1.71 -3.38 3.43
C PHE A 56 1.07 -4.66 3.96
N SER A 57 -0.15 -4.54 4.45
CA SER A 57 -0.97 -5.66 4.93
C SER A 57 -2.38 -5.56 4.40
N CYS A 58 -2.99 -6.70 4.12
CA CYS A 58 -4.39 -6.81 3.71
C CYS A 58 -5.01 -8.01 4.43
N PHE A 59 -6.27 -7.91 4.86
CA PHE A 59 -6.94 -8.93 5.68
C PHE A 59 -6.18 -9.30 6.96
N ASN A 60 -5.58 -8.29 7.62
CA ASN A 60 -4.69 -8.46 8.78
C ASN A 60 -3.48 -9.38 8.53
N GLN A 61 -3.08 -9.57 7.28
CA GLN A 61 -1.91 -10.35 6.89
C GLN A 61 -0.95 -9.51 6.06
N LEU A 62 0.34 -9.58 6.39
CA LEU A 62 1.38 -8.91 5.63
C LEU A 62 1.43 -9.45 4.20
N ILE A 63 1.40 -8.57 3.21
CA ILE A 63 1.57 -8.95 1.82
C ILE A 63 3.04 -9.34 1.61
N ARG A 64 3.30 -10.62 1.35
CA ARG A 64 4.66 -11.14 1.11
C ARG A 64 4.89 -11.63 -0.33
N SER A 65 3.81 -11.70 -1.10
CA SER A 65 3.76 -12.19 -2.48
C SER A 65 3.17 -11.12 -3.41
N SER A 66 2.78 -11.50 -4.63
CA SER A 66 1.89 -10.64 -5.42
C SER A 66 0.52 -10.52 -4.75
N LEU A 67 -0.21 -9.45 -5.04
CA LEU A 67 -1.58 -9.27 -4.55
C LEU A 67 -2.48 -10.42 -5.00
N GLU A 68 -2.36 -10.86 -6.26
CA GLU A 68 -3.10 -12.01 -6.77
C GLU A 68 -2.89 -13.26 -5.93
N GLU A 69 -1.64 -13.61 -5.62
CA GLU A 69 -1.33 -14.76 -4.77
C GLU A 69 -1.87 -14.58 -3.34
N HIS A 70 -1.78 -13.36 -2.81
CA HIS A 70 -2.23 -13.02 -1.45
C HIS A 70 -3.76 -13.09 -1.32
N ILE A 71 -4.50 -12.78 -2.38
CA ILE A 71 -5.97 -12.70 -2.41
C ILE A 71 -6.57 -13.98 -2.96
N ARG A 72 -5.84 -14.80 -3.71
CA ARG A 72 -6.35 -16.11 -4.15
C ARG A 72 -6.76 -16.99 -2.97
N GLU A 73 -6.26 -16.71 -1.77
CA GLU A 73 -6.64 -17.37 -0.51
C GLU A 73 -7.83 -16.69 0.21
N LYS A 74 -8.33 -15.54 -0.28
CA LYS A 74 -9.34 -14.66 0.34
C LYS A 74 -10.32 -14.12 -0.71
N ASP A 75 -11.57 -14.59 -0.67
CA ASP A 75 -12.61 -14.35 -1.68
C ASP A 75 -13.16 -12.90 -1.65
N GLU A 76 -12.36 -11.90 -2.02
CA GLU A 76 -12.77 -10.49 -1.97
C GLU A 76 -12.25 -9.65 -3.14
N SER A 77 -13.11 -8.77 -3.65
CA SER A 77 -12.90 -7.91 -4.83
C SER A 77 -12.33 -6.52 -4.50
N LEU A 78 -12.32 -6.13 -3.22
CA LEU A 78 -11.82 -4.84 -2.73
C LEU A 78 -10.76 -5.09 -1.65
N LEU A 79 -9.61 -4.42 -1.75
CA LEU A 79 -8.54 -4.56 -0.77
C LEU A 79 -8.32 -3.27 0.02
N GLU A 80 -8.27 -3.44 1.33
CA GLU A 80 -7.76 -2.43 2.25
C GLU A 80 -6.30 -2.77 2.56
N ALA A 81 -5.38 -1.96 2.05
CA ALA A 81 -3.95 -2.08 2.30
C ALA A 81 -3.55 -1.15 3.46
N VAL A 82 -3.33 -1.73 4.64
CA VAL A 82 -2.83 -1.01 5.82
C VAL A 82 -1.31 -1.01 5.80
N TRP A 83 -0.69 0.15 6.01
CA TRP A 83 0.76 0.29 5.95
C TRP A 83 1.40 0.89 7.19
N PHE A 84 2.66 0.49 7.43
CA PHE A 84 3.49 0.95 8.55
C PHE A 84 4.94 1.21 8.11
N PRO A 85 5.63 2.24 8.63
CA PRO A 85 7.06 2.42 8.45
C PRO A 85 7.82 1.35 9.26
N ASN A 86 8.81 0.72 8.63
CA ASN A 86 9.84 0.01 9.38
C ASN A 86 10.76 1.07 9.99
N ASP A 87 10.49 1.46 11.24
CA ASP A 87 11.54 2.05 12.09
C ASP A 87 12.54 0.92 12.41
N GLU A 88 13.82 1.20 12.19
CA GLU A 88 14.95 0.34 12.63
C GLU A 88 14.95 0.12 14.15
#